data_AF-A0A920K060-F1
#
_entry.id   AF-A0A920K060-F1
#
_cell.length_a   1.000
_cell.length_b   1.000
_cell.length_c   1.000
_cell.angle_alpha   90.00
_cell.angle_beta   90.00
_cell.angle_gamma   90.00
#
_symmetry.space_group_name_H-M   'P 1'
#
loop_
_entity.id
_entity.type
_entity.pdbx_description
1 polymer ?
#
loop_
_entity_poly.entity_id
_entity_poly.type
_entity_poly.pdbx_seq_one_letter_code
_entity_poly.pdbx_strand_id
1 'polypeptide(L)'
;MRLLCILFCLSVYCPAITTAQETDNGEASFSSVLTIDISRIARETQYGQRIFKEFENAQSELIESNTIIQNNLEAEEQSLVELRKTLAADEFRKLAVEFDERANAIRKERAALENTLLNFETKT
;
A
#
# COMPACT_ATOMS: atom_id res chain seq x y z
N MET A 1 26.59 54.56 48.17
CA MET A 1 27.88 54.97 47.57
C MET A 1 28.91 55.11 48.68
N ARG A 2 29.64 54.04 49.01
CA ARG A 2 30.97 54.04 49.64
C ARG A 2 31.47 52.60 49.86
N LEU A 3 32.46 52.23 49.05
CA LEU A 3 33.60 51.33 49.29
C LEU A 3 33.31 49.91 49.85
N LEU A 4 33.49 48.80 49.13
CA LEU A 4 34.73 48.24 48.56
C LEU A 4 35.93 48.29 49.53
N CYS A 5 36.27 47.13 50.12
CA CYS A 5 37.63 46.62 50.41
C CYS A 5 37.51 45.39 51.35
N ILE A 6 37.75 44.16 50.88
CA ILE A 6 39.02 43.42 50.82
C ILE A 6 39.04 42.30 51.87
N LEU A 7 39.31 41.10 51.35
CA LEU A 7 39.95 39.92 51.92
C LEU A 7 40.14 39.86 53.45
N PHE A 8 39.77 38.72 54.03
CA PHE A 8 40.73 37.70 54.49
C PHE A 8 40.06 36.87 55.59
N CYS A 9 39.62 35.65 55.27
CA CYS A 9 39.55 34.57 56.25
C CYS A 9 39.41 33.26 55.48
N LEU A 10 40.57 32.76 55.08
CA LEU A 10 40.81 31.37 54.77
C LEU A 10 40.53 30.57 56.06
N SER A 11 39.34 30.00 56.21
CA SER A 11 39.11 28.91 57.15
C SER A 11 38.45 27.76 56.39
N VAL A 12 39.32 26.95 55.81
CA VAL A 12 39.03 25.57 55.42
C VAL A 12 38.45 24.84 56.63
N TYR A 13 37.17 24.50 56.55
CA TYR A 13 36.57 23.38 57.27
C TYR A 13 35.53 22.74 56.34
N CYS A 14 36.01 21.79 55.54
CA CYS A 14 35.22 20.67 55.03
C CYS A 14 35.39 19.57 56.11
N PRO A 15 34.34 18.93 56.66
CA PRO A 15 33.49 18.08 55.82
C PRO A 15 32.03 17.96 56.25
N ALA A 16 31.15 17.83 55.25
CA ALA A 16 30.17 16.75 55.12
C ALA A 16 29.10 17.19 54.12
N ILE A 17 29.18 16.60 52.93
CA ILE A 17 28.06 16.56 52.00
C ILE A 17 26.94 15.81 52.72
N THR A 18 25.86 16.49 53.09
CA THR A 18 24.56 15.85 53.29
C THR A 18 23.67 16.33 52.16
N THR A 19 23.69 15.55 51.09
CA THR A 19 22.56 15.51 50.15
C THR A 19 21.47 14.70 50.81
N ALA A 20 20.53 15.36 51.48
CA ALA A 20 19.24 14.76 51.77
C ALA A 20 18.37 14.95 50.52
N GLN A 21 18.58 14.10 49.51
CA GLN A 21 17.55 13.88 48.49
C GLN A 21 16.68 12.75 49.01
N GLU A 22 15.47 13.11 49.42
CA GLU A 22 14.39 12.17 49.63
C GLU A 22 14.02 11.64 48.24
N THR A 23 14.67 10.55 47.84
CA THR A 23 14.23 9.77 46.68
C THR A 23 12.95 9.06 47.11
N ASP A 24 11.83 9.77 47.00
CA ASP A 24 10.53 9.12 46.85
C ASP A 24 10.57 8.38 45.50
N ASN A 25 11.08 7.16 45.55
CA ASN A 25 10.87 6.15 44.52
C ASN A 25 9.39 5.73 44.58
N GLY A 26 8.49 6.68 44.33
CA GLY A 26 7.11 6.41 44.02
C GLY A 26 7.11 5.65 42.70
N GLU A 27 7.06 4.32 42.82
CA GLU A 27 6.89 3.30 41.78
C GLU A 27 6.91 3.88 40.36
N ALA A 28 8.11 3.93 39.75
CA ALA A 28 8.22 4.07 38.32
C ALA A 28 7.56 2.84 37.70
N SER A 29 6.25 2.91 37.45
CA SER A 29 5.52 1.92 36.69
C SER A 29 6.22 1.80 35.35
N PHE A 30 7.02 0.75 35.16
CA PHE A 30 7.68 0.47 33.90
C PHE A 30 6.60 0.25 32.85
N SER A 31 6.25 1.28 32.07
CA SER A 31 5.45 1.06 30.87
C SER A 31 6.34 0.31 29.89
N SER A 32 6.15 -1.01 29.79
CA SER A 32 6.89 -1.84 28.84
C SER A 32 6.44 -1.47 27.42
N VAL A 33 7.33 -0.86 26.64
CA VAL A 33 7.10 -0.58 25.22
C VAL A 33 7.53 -1.81 24.43
N LEU A 34 6.57 -2.44 23.73
CA LEU A 34 6.81 -3.57 22.84
C LEU A 34 6.86 -3.08 21.39
N THR A 35 7.96 -3.34 20.70
CA THR A 35 8.09 -3.09 19.25
C THR A 35 7.75 -4.34 18.46
N ILE A 36 6.87 -4.21 17.48
CA ILE A 36 6.45 -5.30 16.60
C ILE A 36 6.99 -5.06 15.19
N ASP A 37 7.68 -6.05 14.62
CA ASP A 37 8.07 -6.04 13.21
C ASP A 37 6.94 -6.65 12.36
N ILE A 38 6.12 -5.77 11.78
CA ILE A 38 4.98 -6.15 10.94
C ILE A 38 5.43 -6.81 9.64
N SER A 39 6.56 -6.38 9.06
CA SER A 39 7.09 -6.96 7.83
C SER A 39 7.51 -8.41 8.04
N ARG A 40 8.10 -8.71 9.20
CA ARG A 40 8.44 -10.07 9.61
C ARG A 40 7.20 -10.92 9.83
N ILE A 41 6.18 -10.41 10.53
CA ILE A 41 4.91 -11.11 10.75
C ILE A 41 4.23 -11.45 9.42
N ALA A 42 4.17 -10.50 8.48
CA ALA A 42 3.55 -10.70 7.17
C ALA A 42 4.25 -11.81 6.35
N ARG A 43 5.57 -12.00 6.50
CA ARG A 43 6.31 -13.02 5.74
C ARG A 43 6.41 -14.36 6.44
N GLU A 44 6.58 -14.37 7.76
CA GLU A 44 6.93 -15.57 8.52
C GLU A 44 5.70 -16.30 9.09
N THR A 45 4.55 -15.62 9.21
CA THR A 45 3.34 -16.28 9.71
C THR A 45 2.58 -16.99 8.59
N GLN A 46 1.91 -18.09 8.93
CA GLN A 46 1.01 -18.78 8.01
C GLN A 46 -0.12 -17.88 7.51
N TYR A 47 -0.60 -16.97 8.36
CA TYR A 47 -1.61 -15.98 7.97
C TYR A 47 -1.08 -15.07 6.86
N GLY A 48 0.09 -14.47 7.06
CA GLY A 48 0.70 -13.58 6.07
C GLY A 48 1.01 -14.29 4.75
N GLN A 49 1.57 -15.50 4.81
CA GLN A 49 1.81 -16.33 3.62
C GLN A 49 0.53 -16.67 2.86
N ARG A 50 -0.57 -16.93 3.58
CA ARG A 50 -1.88 -17.19 2.96
C ARG A 50 -2.37 -15.96 2.20
N ILE A 51 -2.30 -14.77 2.79
CA ILE A 51 -2.71 -13.52 2.12
C ILE A 51 -1.87 -13.28 0.85
N PHE A 52 -0.54 -13.49 0.92
CA PHE A 52 0.30 -13.40 -0.28
C PHE A 52 -0.12 -14.37 -1.37
N LYS A 53 -0.40 -15.63 -1.01
CA LYS A 53 -0.86 -16.63 -1.97
C LYS A 53 -2.24 -16.29 -2.56
N GLU A 54 -3.16 -15.78 -1.75
CA GLU A 54 -4.47 -15.31 -2.23
C GLU A 54 -4.30 -14.16 -3.22
N PHE A 55 -3.38 -13.23 -2.95
CA PHE A 55 -3.07 -12.13 -3.86
C PHE A 55 -2.41 -12.61 -5.17
N GLU A 56 -1.45 -13.55 -5.09
CA GLU A 56 -0.84 -14.16 -6.28
C GLU A 56 -1.86 -14.91 -7.13
N ASN A 57 -2.75 -15.67 -6.51
CA ASN A 57 -3.83 -16.37 -7.21
C ASN A 57 -4.77 -15.39 -7.90
N ALA A 58 -5.21 -14.34 -7.20
CA ALA A 58 -6.09 -13.31 -7.77
C ALA A 58 -5.42 -12.59 -8.96
N GLN A 59 -4.12 -12.30 -8.87
CA GLN A 59 -3.37 -11.75 -9.99
C GLN A 59 -3.30 -12.73 -11.18
N SER A 60 -3.03 -14.01 -10.91
CA SER A 60 -2.97 -15.02 -11.96
C SER A 60 -4.31 -15.18 -12.68
N GLU A 61 -5.41 -15.26 -11.93
CA GLU A 61 -6.77 -15.33 -12.48
C GLU A 61 -7.11 -14.10 -13.33
N LEU A 62 -6.70 -12.91 -12.89
CA LEU A 62 -6.89 -11.67 -13.65
C LEU A 62 -6.10 -11.67 -14.97
N ILE A 63 -4.85 -12.12 -14.95
CA ILE A 63 -4.01 -12.23 -16.15
C ILE A 63 -4.60 -13.25 -17.14
N GLU A 64 -5.05 -14.39 -16.65
CA GLU A 64 -5.68 -15.44 -17.46
C GLU A 64 -6.98 -14.93 -18.10
N SER A 65 -7.86 -14.31 -17.32
CA SER A 65 -9.10 -13.71 -17.82
C SER A 65 -8.84 -12.67 -18.92
N ASN A 66 -7.85 -11.80 -18.71
CA ASN A 66 -7.46 -10.81 -19.70
C ASN A 66 -6.96 -11.46 -21.00
N THR A 67 -6.19 -12.53 -20.89
CA THR A 67 -5.66 -13.29 -22.03
C THR A 67 -6.80 -13.95 -22.82
N ILE A 68 -7.77 -14.56 -22.13
CA ILE A 68 -8.96 -15.16 -22.76
C ILE A 68 -9.76 -14.10 -23.54
N ILE A 69 -10.03 -12.95 -22.93
CA ILE A 69 -10.75 -11.85 -23.58
C ILE A 69 -10.01 -11.38 -24.83
N GLN A 70 -8.68 -11.23 -24.75
CA GLN A 70 -7.86 -10.79 -25.87
C GLN A 70 -7.91 -11.79 -27.03
N ASN A 71 -7.73 -13.08 -26.74
CA ASN A 71 -7.79 -14.14 -27.75
C ASN A 71 -9.16 -14.20 -28.43
N ASN A 72 -10.24 -14.02 -27.67
CA ASN A 72 -11.60 -14.02 -28.22
C ASN A 72 -11.82 -12.83 -29.17
N LEU A 73 -11.37 -11.63 -28.78
CA LEU A 73 -11.48 -10.44 -29.63
C LEU A 73 -10.63 -10.58 -30.90
N GLU A 74 -9.42 -11.15 -30.80
CA GLU A 74 -8.56 -11.39 -31.96
C GLU A 74 -9.17 -12.41 -32.93
N ALA A 75 -9.75 -13.50 -32.42
CA ALA A 75 -10.44 -14.48 -33.24
C ALA A 75 -11.67 -13.88 -33.95
N GLU A 76 -12.43 -13.04 -33.24
CA GLU A 76 -13.57 -12.33 -33.81
C GLU A 76 -13.13 -11.30 -34.87
N GLU A 77 -12.09 -10.52 -34.61
CA GLU A 77 -11.53 -9.57 -35.59
C GLU A 77 -11.07 -10.30 -36.86
N GLN A 78 -10.38 -11.43 -36.72
CA GLN A 78 -9.98 -12.26 -37.85
C GLN A 78 -11.20 -12.74 -38.65
N SER A 79 -12.24 -13.22 -37.98
CA SER A 79 -13.51 -13.60 -38.63
C SER A 79 -14.13 -12.43 -39.39
N LEU A 80 -14.17 -11.22 -38.81
CA LEU A 80 -14.69 -10.03 -39.47
C LEU A 80 -13.86 -9.65 -40.70
N VAL A 81 -12.54 -9.77 -40.64
CA VAL A 81 -11.65 -9.52 -41.78
C VAL A 81 -11.91 -10.50 -42.92
N GLU A 82 -12.19 -11.76 -42.61
CA GLU A 82 -12.59 -12.75 -43.62
C GLU A 82 -13.97 -12.44 -44.21
N LEU A 83 -14.96 -12.16 -43.37
CA LEU A 83 -16.31 -11.81 -43.78
C LEU A 83 -16.37 -10.52 -44.60
N ARG A 84 -15.49 -9.55 -44.35
CA ARG A 84 -15.38 -8.32 -45.14
C ARG A 84 -15.11 -8.59 -46.62
N LYS A 85 -14.44 -9.70 -46.95
CA LYS A 85 -14.11 -10.07 -48.34
C LYS A 85 -15.31 -10.63 -49.10
N THR A 86 -16.35 -11.06 -48.40
CA THR A 86 -17.47 -11.81 -48.97
C THR A 86 -18.84 -11.15 -48.76
N LEU A 87 -19.05 -10.44 -47.64
CA LEU A 87 -20.33 -9.81 -47.31
C LEU A 87 -20.59 -8.49 -48.05
N ALA A 88 -21.87 -8.18 -48.22
CA ALA A 88 -22.31 -6.86 -48.66
C ALA A 88 -21.92 -5.79 -47.63
N ALA A 89 -21.64 -4.58 -48.09
CA ALA A 89 -21.14 -3.49 -47.24
C ALA A 89 -22.09 -3.17 -46.06
N ASP A 90 -23.40 -3.22 -46.28
CA ASP A 90 -24.41 -2.91 -45.26
C ASP A 90 -24.49 -4.01 -44.19
N GLU A 91 -24.31 -5.27 -44.57
CA GLU A 91 -24.28 -6.41 -43.64
C GLU A 91 -23.00 -6.42 -42.81
N PHE A 92 -21.85 -6.19 -43.46
CA PHE A 92 -20.57 -6.04 -42.78
C PHE A 92 -20.59 -4.88 -41.78
N ARG A 93 -21.21 -3.74 -42.14
CA ARG A 93 -21.28 -2.57 -41.26
C ARG A 93 -22.03 -2.87 -39.96
N LYS A 94 -23.07 -3.71 -39.99
CA LYS A 94 -23.77 -4.13 -38.76
C LYS A 94 -22.87 -4.94 -37.84
N LEU A 95 -22.16 -5.92 -38.39
CA LEU A 95 -21.22 -6.76 -37.62
C LEU A 95 -20.06 -5.93 -37.04
N ALA A 96 -19.54 -4.97 -37.81
CA ALA A 96 -18.49 -4.07 -37.35
C ALA A 96 -18.94 -3.17 -36.18
N VAL A 97 -20.19 -2.69 -36.20
CA VAL A 97 -20.76 -1.91 -35.10
C VAL A 97 -20.91 -2.77 -33.84
N GLU A 98 -21.41 -4.00 -33.96
CA GLU A 98 -21.55 -4.90 -32.82
C GLU A 98 -20.20 -5.23 -32.17
N PHE A 99 -19.17 -5.46 -32.99
CA PHE A 99 -17.80 -5.66 -32.50
C PHE A 99 -17.26 -4.42 -31.79
N ASP A 100 -17.44 -3.22 -32.36
CA ASP A 100 -16.96 -1.99 -31.73
C ASP A 100 -17.68 -1.70 -30.41
N GLU A 101 -18.99 -1.94 -30.33
CA GLU A 101 -19.77 -1.84 -29.09
C GLU A 101 -19.22 -2.77 -28.01
N ARG A 102 -18.92 -4.03 -28.37
CA ARG A 102 -18.36 -5.01 -27.43
C ARG A 102 -16.95 -4.63 -26.97
N ALA A 103 -16.07 -4.22 -27.88
CA ALA A 103 -14.72 -3.77 -27.56
C ALA A 103 -14.75 -2.54 -26.63
N ASN A 104 -15.65 -1.59 -26.90
CA ASN A 104 -15.82 -0.39 -26.07
C ASN A 104 -16.39 -0.71 -24.68
N ALA A 105 -17.32 -1.66 -24.58
CA ALA A 105 -17.83 -2.12 -23.29
C ALA A 105 -16.71 -2.70 -22.43
N ILE A 106 -15.86 -3.56 -23.00
CA ILE A 106 -14.70 -4.14 -22.30
C ILE A 106 -13.71 -3.06 -21.86
N ARG A 107 -13.40 -2.08 -22.72
CA ARG A 107 -12.53 -0.95 -22.36
C ARG A 107 -13.08 -0.16 -21.18
N LYS A 108 -14.38 0.10 -21.17
CA LYS A 108 -15.05 0.85 -20.09
C LYS A 108 -15.04 0.09 -18.78
N GLU A 109 -15.31 -1.22 -18.82
CA GLU A 109 -15.25 -2.08 -17.65
C GLU A 109 -13.85 -2.09 -17.05
N ARG A 110 -12.82 -2.24 -17.88
CA ARG A 110 -11.41 -2.20 -17.43
C ARG A 110 -11.02 -0.85 -16.84
N ALA A 111 -11.42 0.26 -17.47
CA ALA A 111 -11.16 1.58 -16.93
C ALA A 111 -11.85 1.79 -15.57
N ALA A 112 -13.06 1.24 -15.36
CA ALA A 112 -13.74 1.31 -14.07
C ALA A 112 -13.02 0.47 -13.01
N LEU A 113 -12.53 -0.73 -13.37
CA LEU A 113 -11.74 -1.58 -12.49
C LEU A 113 -10.43 -0.91 -12.07
N GLU A 114 -9.69 -0.34 -13.03
CA GLU A 114 -8.44 0.38 -12.78
C GLU A 114 -8.64 1.56 -11.83
N ASN A 115 -9.66 2.39 -12.08
CA ASN A 115 -10.02 3.48 -11.16
C ASN A 115 -10.39 2.98 -9.76
N THR A 116 -11.03 1.82 -9.67
CA THR A 116 -11.38 1.20 -8.38
C THR A 116 -10.12 0.79 -7.64
N LEU A 117 -9.18 0.11 -8.30
CA LEU A 117 -7.91 -0.33 -7.72
C LEU A 117 -7.06 0.87 -7.24
N LEU A 118 -6.91 1.90 -8.06
CA LEU A 118 -6.15 3.12 -7.71
C LEU A 118 -6.75 3.87 -6.50
N ASN A 119 -8.08 3.86 -6.36
CA ASN A 119 -8.75 4.50 -5.23
C ASN A 119 -8.63 3.71 -3.92
N PHE A 120 -8.33 2.40 -3.98
CA PHE A 120 -8.00 1.63 -2.78
C PHE A 120 -6.59 1.96 -2.26
N GLU A 121 -5.61 2.19 -3.14
CA GLU A 121 -4.24 2.55 -2.74
C GLU A 121 -4.15 3.94 -2.09
N THR A 122 -5.05 4.87 -2.43
CA THR A 122 -5.03 6.25 -1.90
C THR A 122 -5.74 6.40 -0.55
N LYS A 123 -6.43 5.37 -0.05
CA LYS A 123 -7.23 5.42 1.18
C LYS A 123 -6.58 4.79 2.42
N THR A 124 -5.36 4.26 2.29
CA THR A 124 -4.54 3.73 3.40
C THR A 124 -3.34 4.62 3.65
#